data_AF-A0A4E0R6P4-F1
#
_entry.id   AF-A0A4E0R6P4-F1
#
_cell.length_a   1.000
_cell.length_b   1.000
_cell.length_c   1.000
_cell.angle_alpha   90.00
_cell.angle_beta   90.00
_cell.angle_gamma   90.00
#
_symmetry.space_group_name_H-M   'P 1'
#
loop_
_entity.id
_entity.type
_entity.pdbx_description
1 polymer ?
#
loop_
_entity_poly.entity_id
_entity_poly.type
_entity_poly.pdbx_seq_one_letter_code
_entity_poly.pdbx_strand_id
1 'polypeptide(L)'
;MGSLWLKNLLGMGLTEEQYGNIPHPRVELFIHVAYRAVQGTSFLGAFVVAPLVTLGKGPRNLQALSARCRSYAVYGALPGLVLGPCMYFGRMRGQPEEGYFDRCYRLRHNKNQVRVDRFSIGGAAAGTLLCTVSTYRPIEGLIFGMLGGVITAAVLNSTLFSA
;
A
#
# COMPACT_ATOMS: atom_id res chain seq x y z
N MET A 1 -13.34 10.35 -9.58
CA MET A 1 -12.64 9.09 -9.90
C MET A 1 -13.60 8.24 -10.73
N GLY A 2 -13.24 7.88 -11.96
CA GLY A 2 -14.14 7.20 -12.90
C GLY A 2 -14.22 5.69 -12.68
N SER A 3 -15.29 5.06 -13.18
CA SER A 3 -15.51 3.60 -13.11
C SER A 3 -14.35 2.80 -13.71
N LEU A 4 -13.70 3.32 -14.77
CA LEU A 4 -12.55 2.69 -15.44
C LEU A 4 -11.33 2.52 -14.52
N TRP A 5 -11.04 3.49 -13.66
CA TRP A 5 -9.94 3.41 -12.70
C TRP A 5 -10.17 2.27 -11.69
N LEU A 6 -11.40 2.14 -11.19
CA LEU A 6 -11.77 1.06 -10.29
C LEU A 6 -11.73 -0.30 -11.01
N LYS A 7 -12.14 -0.36 -12.29
CA LYS A 7 -12.04 -1.59 -13.09
C LYS A 7 -10.59 -2.06 -13.26
N ASN A 8 -9.67 -1.13 -13.53
CA ASN A 8 -8.24 -1.42 -13.60
C ASN A 8 -7.68 -1.94 -12.26
N LEU A 9 -8.09 -1.28 -11.17
CA LEU A 9 -7.69 -1.65 -9.81
C LEU A 9 -8.18 -3.07 -9.46
N LEU A 10 -9.43 -3.39 -9.82
CA LEU A 10 -10.03 -4.72 -9.64
C LEU A 10 -9.52 -5.79 -10.63
N GLY A 11 -8.80 -5.38 -11.67
CA GLY A 11 -8.15 -6.29 -12.61
C GLY A 11 -8.97 -6.78 -13.78
N MET A 12 -10.04 -6.08 -14.09
CA MET A 12 -10.60 -6.15 -15.42
C MET A 12 -9.63 -5.47 -16.39
N GLY A 13 -9.16 -6.21 -17.40
CA GLY A 13 -8.32 -5.66 -18.45
C GLY A 13 -9.04 -4.52 -19.17
N LEU A 14 -8.38 -3.37 -19.28
CA LEU A 14 -8.84 -2.25 -20.09
C LEU A 14 -8.16 -2.32 -21.46
N THR A 15 -8.85 -1.84 -22.51
CA THR A 15 -8.22 -1.63 -23.82
C THR A 15 -7.24 -0.43 -23.78
N GLU A 16 -6.28 -0.37 -24.69
CA GLU A 16 -5.30 0.73 -24.77
C GLU A 16 -5.96 2.12 -24.86
N GLU A 17 -7.06 2.25 -25.61
CA GLU A 17 -7.86 3.48 -25.66
C GLU A 17 -8.51 3.84 -24.31
N GLN A 18 -8.89 2.85 -23.51
CA GLN A 18 -9.45 3.07 -22.17
C GLN A 18 -8.38 3.44 -21.15
N TYR A 19 -7.16 2.92 -21.29
CA TYR A 19 -6.01 3.40 -20.52
C TYR A 19 -5.70 4.85 -20.83
N GLY A 20 -5.85 5.28 -22.09
CA GLY A 20 -5.61 6.66 -22.48
C GLY A 20 -6.65 7.66 -21.94
N ASN A 21 -7.88 7.21 -21.68
CA ASN A 21 -9.01 8.06 -21.33
C ASN A 21 -9.34 8.11 -19.82
N ILE A 22 -8.47 7.63 -18.94
CA ILE A 22 -8.74 7.70 -17.49
C ILE A 22 -8.66 9.15 -17.00
N PRO A 23 -9.76 9.72 -16.48
CA PRO A 23 -9.79 11.11 -16.06
C PRO A 23 -9.00 11.33 -14.76
N HIS A 24 -8.34 12.50 -14.65
CA HIS A 24 -7.60 12.98 -13.48
C HIS A 24 -6.31 12.21 -13.11
N PRO A 25 -5.28 12.17 -13.98
CA PRO A 25 -3.99 11.51 -13.70
C PRO A 25 -3.28 12.08 -12.46
N ARG A 26 -3.44 13.37 -12.18
CA ARG A 26 -2.87 14.03 -10.99
C ARG A 26 -3.35 13.38 -9.69
N VAL A 27 -4.65 13.09 -9.59
CA VAL A 27 -5.25 12.52 -8.38
C VAL A 27 -4.88 11.04 -8.25
N GLU A 28 -4.87 10.30 -9.36
CA GLU A 28 -4.40 8.91 -9.38
C GLU A 28 -2.96 8.80 -8.88
N LEU A 29 -2.05 9.62 -9.42
CA LEU A 29 -0.66 9.62 -9.01
C LEU A 29 -0.51 10.04 -7.55
N PHE A 30 -1.28 11.03 -7.09
CA PHE A 30 -1.30 11.46 -5.69
C PHE A 30 -1.71 10.31 -4.75
N ILE A 31 -2.84 9.65 -5.04
CA ILE A 31 -3.32 8.52 -4.23
C ILE A 31 -2.31 7.38 -4.25
N HIS A 32 -1.74 7.06 -5.41
CA HIS A 32 -0.72 6.01 -5.52
C HIS A 32 0.50 6.31 -4.64
N VAL A 33 1.05 7.52 -4.73
CA VAL A 33 2.22 7.93 -3.93
C VAL A 33 1.88 7.94 -2.44
N ALA A 34 0.73 8.47 -2.05
CA ALA A 34 0.29 8.47 -0.66
C ALA A 34 0.10 7.04 -0.12
N TYR A 35 -0.54 6.17 -0.89
CA TYR A 35 -0.76 4.78 -0.51
C TYR A 35 0.56 4.01 -0.35
N ARG A 36 1.50 4.19 -1.28
CA ARG A 36 2.84 3.59 -1.22
C ARG A 36 3.65 4.12 -0.04
N ALA A 37 3.54 5.41 0.26
CA ALA A 37 4.20 6.00 1.42
C ALA A 37 3.66 5.38 2.72
N VAL A 38 2.34 5.26 2.86
CA VAL A 38 1.70 4.60 4.01
C VAL A 38 2.14 3.14 4.14
N GLN A 39 2.15 2.37 3.06
CA GLN A 39 2.66 0.99 3.08
C GLN A 39 4.11 0.92 3.58
N GLY A 40 4.99 1.76 3.02
CA GLY A 40 6.41 1.77 3.35
C GLY A 40 6.67 2.15 4.79
N THR A 41 6.06 3.23 5.29
CA THR A 41 6.25 3.66 6.67
C THR A 41 5.58 2.74 7.68
N SER A 42 4.44 2.13 7.34
CA SER A 42 3.80 1.10 8.17
C SER A 42 4.67 -0.16 8.26
N PHE A 43 5.31 -0.56 7.16
CA PHE A 43 6.26 -1.67 7.14
C PHE A 43 7.46 -1.39 8.05
N LEU A 44 8.07 -0.20 7.95
CA LEU A 44 9.17 0.20 8.83
C LEU A 44 8.74 0.24 10.31
N GLY A 45 7.53 0.75 10.60
CA GLY A 45 6.98 0.72 11.94
C GLY A 45 6.84 -0.70 12.49
N ALA A 46 6.24 -1.59 11.72
CA ALA A 46 5.96 -2.96 12.13
C ALA A 46 7.22 -3.83 12.27
N PHE A 47 8.14 -3.76 11.31
CA PHE A 47 9.25 -4.71 11.19
C PHE A 47 10.61 -4.16 11.63
N VAL A 48 10.76 -2.84 11.76
CA VAL A 48 12.02 -2.23 12.23
C VAL A 48 11.82 -1.64 13.62
N VAL A 49 10.86 -0.75 13.79
CA VAL A 49 10.67 -0.04 15.07
C VAL A 49 10.12 -0.98 16.15
N ALA A 50 9.14 -1.83 15.84
CA ALA A 50 8.52 -2.70 16.83
C ALA A 50 9.50 -3.72 17.46
N PRO A 51 10.39 -4.40 16.70
CA PRO A 51 11.44 -5.24 17.27
C PRO A 51 12.44 -4.46 18.11
N LEU A 52 12.91 -3.29 17.63
CA LEU A 52 13.87 -2.45 18.38
C LEU A 52 13.30 -2.02 19.75
N VAL A 53 12.04 -1.58 19.77
CA VAL A 53 11.35 -1.22 21.02
C VAL A 53 11.16 -2.45 21.91
N THR A 54 10.88 -3.61 21.33
CA THR A 54 10.71 -4.85 22.10
C THR A 54 12.01 -5.31 22.77
N LEU A 55 13.13 -5.17 22.08
CA LEU A 55 14.46 -5.47 22.62
C LEU A 55 14.85 -4.50 23.74
N GLY A 56 14.55 -3.21 23.57
CA GLY A 56 14.93 -2.14 24.49
C GLY A 56 14.04 -2.01 25.74
N LYS A 57 12.71 -2.19 25.62
CA LYS A 57 11.76 -1.95 26.72
C LYS A 57 11.24 -3.22 27.41
N GLY A 58 11.36 -4.40 26.79
CA GLY A 58 10.78 -5.65 27.30
C GLY A 58 9.24 -5.59 27.45
N PRO A 59 8.51 -6.69 27.73
CA PRO A 59 8.97 -8.08 27.79
C PRO A 59 9.35 -8.61 26.40
N ARG A 60 10.35 -9.50 26.38
CA ARG A 60 10.93 -10.09 25.16
C ARG A 60 10.25 -11.41 24.82
N ASN A 61 8.93 -11.39 24.65
CA ASN A 61 8.15 -12.56 24.25
C ASN A 61 7.50 -12.34 22.88
N LEU A 62 7.16 -13.43 22.19
CA LEU A 62 6.59 -13.38 20.85
C LEU A 62 5.20 -12.73 20.83
N GLN A 63 4.44 -12.82 21.92
CA GLN A 63 3.11 -12.22 22.04
C GLN A 63 3.19 -10.69 22.12
N ALA A 64 4.10 -10.14 22.93
CA ALA A 64 4.35 -8.70 23.01
C ALA A 64 4.97 -8.17 21.72
N LEU A 65 5.83 -8.95 21.07
CA LEU A 65 6.33 -8.59 19.74
C LEU A 65 5.18 -8.49 18.74
N SER A 66 4.30 -9.50 18.63
CA SER A 66 3.20 -9.46 17.65
C SER A 66 2.19 -8.35 17.93
N ALA A 67 1.88 -8.08 19.21
CA ALA A 67 1.04 -6.96 19.61
C ALA A 67 1.68 -5.61 19.24
N ARG A 68 2.98 -5.46 19.47
CA ARG A 68 3.73 -4.25 19.07
C ARG A 68 3.83 -4.11 17.57
N CYS A 69 4.12 -5.17 16.81
CA CYS A 69 4.17 -5.08 15.35
C CYS A 69 2.86 -4.52 14.79
N ARG A 70 1.71 -4.95 15.31
CA ARG A 70 0.39 -4.42 14.91
C ARG A 70 0.22 -2.94 15.29
N SER A 71 0.50 -2.59 16.54
CA SER A 71 0.37 -1.20 17.02
C SER A 71 1.30 -0.24 16.27
N TYR A 72 2.57 -0.63 16.10
CA TYR A 72 3.58 0.17 15.42
C TYR A 72 3.40 0.17 13.89
N ALA A 73 2.70 -0.81 13.30
CA ALA A 73 2.25 -0.69 11.92
C ALA A 73 1.31 0.51 11.75
N VAL A 74 0.34 0.64 12.67
CA VAL A 74 -0.62 1.76 12.67
C VAL A 74 0.09 3.09 12.96
N TYR A 75 0.97 3.14 13.96
CA TYR A 75 1.76 4.36 14.23
C TYR A 75 2.70 4.71 13.07
N GLY A 76 3.24 3.71 12.38
CA GLY A 76 4.04 3.86 11.18
C GLY A 76 3.24 4.40 9.98
N ALA A 77 1.93 4.19 9.92
CA ALA A 77 1.09 4.75 8.85
C ALA A 77 1.00 6.29 8.90
N LEU A 78 1.03 6.88 10.10
CA LEU A 78 0.90 8.32 10.32
C LEU A 78 1.95 9.16 9.58
N PRO A 79 3.27 8.91 9.70
CA PRO A 79 4.26 9.64 8.92
C PRO A 79 4.08 9.43 7.42
N GLY A 80 3.60 8.26 6.97
CA GLY A 80 3.33 8.00 5.54
C GLY A 80 2.24 8.90 4.96
N LEU A 81 1.21 9.23 5.75
CA LEU A 81 0.14 10.16 5.35
C LEU A 81 0.65 11.58 5.11
N VAL A 82 1.73 11.99 5.79
CA VAL A 82 2.36 13.31 5.61
C VAL A 82 3.43 13.26 4.52
N LEU A 83 4.30 12.25 4.58
CA LEU A 83 5.40 12.07 3.64
C LEU A 83 4.91 11.81 2.21
N GLY A 84 3.79 11.10 2.03
CA GLY A 84 3.20 10.84 0.72
C GLY A 84 2.89 12.11 -0.08
N PRO A 85 2.04 13.02 0.43
CA PRO A 85 1.81 14.33 -0.16
C PRO A 85 3.10 15.13 -0.37
N CYS A 86 4.01 15.16 0.61
CA CYS A 86 5.29 15.88 0.48
C CYS A 86 6.15 15.33 -0.69
N MET A 87 6.24 14.01 -0.82
CA MET A 87 6.95 13.35 -1.92
C MET A 87 6.29 13.63 -3.27
N TYR A 88 4.95 13.59 -3.32
CA TYR A 88 4.19 13.94 -4.52
C TYR A 88 4.49 15.37 -4.97
N PHE A 89 4.30 16.36 -4.08
CA PHE A 89 4.53 17.76 -4.42
C PHE A 89 6.01 18.03 -4.72
N GLY A 90 6.94 17.45 -3.98
CA GLY A 90 8.38 17.60 -4.23
C GLY A 90 8.81 17.05 -5.59
N ARG A 91 8.29 15.88 -5.98
CA ARG A 91 8.66 15.21 -7.25
C ARG A 91 7.97 15.81 -8.46
N MET A 92 6.74 16.28 -8.30
CA MET A 92 5.87 16.71 -9.40
C MET A 92 5.84 18.23 -9.61
N ARG A 93 6.44 19.02 -8.71
CA ARG A 93 6.59 20.47 -8.90
C ARG A 93 7.34 20.76 -10.21
N GLY A 94 6.71 21.50 -11.11
CA GLY A 94 7.27 21.92 -12.39
C GLY A 94 7.24 20.86 -13.50
N GLN A 95 6.57 19.71 -13.29
CA GLN A 95 6.36 18.73 -14.36
C GLN A 95 5.19 19.14 -15.27
N PRO A 96 5.30 18.94 -16.60
CA PRO A 96 4.19 19.17 -17.53
C PRO A 96 3.11 18.08 -17.38
N GLU A 97 1.87 18.36 -17.82
CA GLU A 97 0.73 17.43 -17.69
C GLU A 97 0.99 16.06 -18.33
N GLU A 98 1.65 16.04 -19.48
CA GLU A 98 2.08 14.83 -20.18
C GLU A 98 2.98 13.93 -19.29
N GLY A 99 3.80 14.53 -18.42
CA GLY A 99 4.66 13.81 -17.48
C GLY A 99 3.88 13.10 -16.37
N TYR A 100 2.71 13.61 -15.98
CA TYR A 100 1.81 12.91 -15.06
C TYR A 100 1.17 11.72 -15.76
N PHE A 101 0.73 11.92 -17.01
CA PHE A 101 0.09 10.89 -17.81
C PHE A 101 1.03 9.71 -18.10
N ASP A 102 2.24 9.98 -18.57
CA ASP A 102 3.27 8.97 -18.83
C ASP A 102 3.63 8.17 -17.56
N ARG A 103 3.72 8.83 -16.40
CA ARG A 103 3.90 8.13 -15.11
C ARG A 103 2.73 7.19 -14.79
N CYS A 104 1.50 7.68 -14.88
CA CYS A 104 0.31 6.86 -14.66
C CYS A 104 0.25 5.69 -15.64
N TYR A 105 0.55 5.93 -16.92
CA TYR A 105 0.60 4.89 -17.94
C TYR A 105 1.59 3.78 -17.57
N ARG A 106 2.82 4.12 -17.19
CA ARG A 106 3.81 3.13 -16.72
C ARG A 106 3.37 2.36 -15.47
N LEU A 107 2.73 3.05 -14.51
CA LEU A 107 2.24 2.40 -13.29
C LEU A 107 1.16 1.35 -13.60
N ARG A 108 0.25 1.68 -14.53
CA ARG A 108 -0.82 0.77 -14.97
C ARG A 108 -0.28 -0.43 -15.75
N HIS A 109 0.75 -0.22 -16.56
CA HIS A 109 1.40 -1.29 -17.33
C HIS A 109 2.30 -2.21 -16.47
N ASN A 110 2.73 -1.76 -15.29
CA ASN A 110 3.56 -2.57 -14.40
C ASN A 110 2.72 -3.63 -13.66
N LYS A 111 2.56 -4.79 -14.30
CA LYS A 111 1.78 -5.94 -13.78
C LYS A 111 2.21 -6.36 -12.36
N ASN A 112 3.49 -6.27 -12.03
CA ASN A 112 4.01 -6.64 -10.71
C ASN A 112 3.52 -5.67 -9.63
N GLN A 113 3.57 -4.36 -9.91
CA GLN A 113 3.09 -3.34 -8.97
C GLN A 113 1.57 -3.39 -8.79
N VAL A 114 0.84 -3.55 -9.90
CA VAL A 114 -0.63 -3.68 -9.87
C VAL A 114 -1.05 -4.91 -9.06
N ARG A 115 -0.32 -6.02 -9.18
CA ARG A 115 -0.58 -7.20 -8.35
C ARG A 115 -0.36 -6.91 -6.88
N VAL A 116 0.75 -6.27 -6.51
CA VAL A 116 1.01 -5.87 -5.12
C VAL A 116 -0.13 -5.00 -4.57
N ASP A 117 -0.61 -4.03 -5.35
CA ASP A 117 -1.70 -3.15 -4.92
C ASP A 117 -3.01 -3.94 -4.73
N ARG A 118 -3.32 -4.91 -5.60
CA ARG A 118 -4.50 -5.78 -5.46
C ARG A 118 -4.45 -6.65 -4.22
N PHE A 119 -3.34 -7.35 -4.00
CA PHE A 119 -3.19 -8.18 -2.80
C PHE A 119 -3.19 -7.33 -1.54
N SER A 120 -2.59 -6.14 -1.57
CA SER A 120 -2.61 -5.18 -0.48
C SER A 120 -4.03 -4.72 -0.14
N ILE A 121 -4.84 -4.34 -1.13
CA ILE A 121 -6.24 -3.93 -0.93
C ILE A 121 -7.09 -5.11 -0.45
N GLY A 122 -6.94 -6.29 -1.08
CA GLY A 122 -7.65 -7.50 -0.68
C GLY A 122 -7.30 -7.93 0.74
N GLY A 123 -6.01 -7.88 1.09
CA GLY A 123 -5.51 -8.16 2.44
C GLY A 123 -6.03 -7.15 3.46
N ALA A 124 -6.09 -5.86 3.13
CA ALA A 124 -6.66 -4.83 4.00
C ALA A 124 -8.16 -5.07 4.25
N ALA A 125 -8.92 -5.39 3.21
CA ALA A 125 -10.35 -5.70 3.33
C ALA A 125 -10.59 -6.96 4.17
N ALA A 126 -9.87 -8.05 3.87
CA ALA A 126 -9.96 -9.29 4.62
C ALA A 126 -9.54 -9.11 6.09
N GLY A 127 -8.44 -8.40 6.35
CA GLY A 127 -7.96 -8.12 7.70
C GLY A 127 -8.94 -7.28 8.52
N THR A 128 -9.59 -6.30 7.89
CA THR A 128 -10.66 -5.52 8.52
C THR A 128 -11.85 -6.40 8.89
N LEU A 129 -12.35 -7.21 7.95
CA LEU A 129 -13.48 -8.12 8.16
C LEU A 129 -13.20 -9.17 9.25
N LEU A 130 -11.99 -9.72 9.30
CA LEU A 130 -11.59 -10.64 10.37
C LEU A 130 -11.55 -9.95 11.74
N CYS A 131 -11.21 -8.66 11.78
CA CYS A 131 -11.19 -7.91 13.03
C CYS A 131 -12.57 -7.43 13.48
N THR A 132 -13.57 -7.30 12.60
CA THR A 132 -14.95 -6.98 13.04
C THR A 132 -15.61 -8.14 13.81
N VAL A 133 -15.11 -9.35 13.65
CA VAL A 133 -15.57 -10.55 14.39
C VAL A 133 -14.63 -10.93 15.55
N SER A 134 -13.54 -10.18 15.75
CA SER A 134 -12.53 -10.47 16.77
C SER A 134 -12.46 -9.34 17.81
N THR A 135 -11.71 -9.54 18.90
CA THR A 135 -11.46 -8.53 19.94
C THR A 135 -10.45 -7.44 19.50
N TYR A 136 -9.92 -7.52 18.28
CA TYR A 136 -8.89 -6.62 17.78
C TYR A 136 -9.47 -5.37 17.11
N ARG A 137 -8.68 -4.29 17.08
CA ARG A 137 -9.14 -3.03 16.48
C ARG A 137 -9.21 -3.15 14.95
N PRO A 138 -10.32 -2.75 14.29
CA PRO A 138 -10.45 -2.85 12.83
C PRO A 138 -9.32 -2.16 12.06
N ILE A 139 -8.79 -1.04 12.57
CA ILE A 139 -7.67 -0.32 11.95
C ILE A 139 -6.35 -1.11 11.97
N GLU A 140 -6.12 -1.92 13.01
CA GLU A 140 -4.96 -2.81 13.08
C GLU A 140 -5.10 -3.94 12.06
N GLY A 141 -6.31 -4.49 11.93
CA GLY A 141 -6.66 -5.46 10.89
C GLY A 141 -6.45 -4.92 9.47
N LEU A 142 -6.87 -3.67 9.23
CA LEU A 142 -6.69 -3.00 7.95
C LEU A 142 -5.22 -2.87 7.58
N ILE A 143 -4.40 -2.26 8.45
CA ILE A 143 -2.98 -1.99 8.14
C ILE A 143 -2.17 -3.28 8.11
N PHE A 144 -2.41 -4.21 9.05
CA PHE A 144 -1.65 -5.46 9.09
C PHE A 144 -2.06 -6.42 7.96
N GLY A 145 -3.34 -6.46 7.61
CA GLY A 145 -3.84 -7.18 6.44
C GLY A 145 -3.28 -6.61 5.13
N MET A 146 -3.18 -5.28 5.03
CA MET A 146 -2.51 -4.59 3.92
C MET A 146 -1.05 -5.04 3.77
N LEU A 147 -0.27 -5.02 4.87
CA LEU A 147 1.13 -5.48 4.87
C LEU A 147 1.25 -6.97 4.51
N GLY A 148 0.36 -7.82 5.02
CA GLY A 148 0.28 -9.22 4.63
C GLY A 148 0.10 -9.39 3.12
N GLY A 149 -0.84 -8.64 2.53
CA GLY A 149 -1.05 -8.61 1.08
C GLY A 149 0.18 -8.18 0.29
N VAL A 150 0.89 -7.14 0.74
CA VAL A 150 2.14 -6.68 0.09
C VAL A 150 3.20 -7.77 0.13
N ILE A 151 3.41 -8.41 1.29
CA ILE A 151 4.41 -9.47 1.45
C ILE A 151 4.04 -10.68 0.59
N THR A 152 2.78 -11.13 0.62
CA THR A 152 2.31 -12.24 -0.21
C THR A 152 2.55 -11.95 -1.69
N ALA A 153 2.19 -10.77 -2.19
CA ALA A 153 2.43 -10.44 -3.59
C ALA A 153 3.91 -10.33 -3.94
N ALA A 154 4.75 -9.81 -3.04
CA ALA A 154 6.20 -9.76 -3.24
C ALA A 154 6.80 -11.17 -3.36
N VAL A 155 6.41 -12.08 -2.46
CA VAL A 155 6.82 -13.48 -2.49
C VAL A 155 6.35 -14.14 -3.79
N LEU A 156 5.06 -14.04 -4.13
CA LEU A 156 4.51 -14.63 -5.36
C LEU A 156 5.22 -14.11 -6.60
N ASN A 157 5.48 -12.79 -6.69
CA ASN A 157 6.23 -12.21 -7.79
C ASN A 157 7.64 -12.80 -7.90
N SER A 158 8.33 -13.00 -6.77
CA SER A 158 9.68 -13.55 -6.74
C SER A 158 9.76 -15.05 -7.03
N THR A 159 8.73 -15.83 -6.70
CA THR A 159 8.78 -17.31 -6.78
C THR A 159 8.06 -17.88 -8.00
N LEU A 160 6.88 -17.37 -8.34
CA LEU A 160 6.02 -17.97 -9.36
C LEU A 160 6.07 -17.24 -10.70
N PHE A 161 6.42 -15.96 -10.70
CA PHE A 161 6.34 -15.10 -11.90
C PHE A 161 7.70 -14.57 -12.36
N SER A 162 8.78 -15.04 -11.73
CA SER A 162 10.17 -14.81 -12.16
C SER A 162 10.76 -16.01 -12.92
N ALA A 163 9.97 -17.07 -13.12
CA ALA A 163 10.25 -18.23 -13.96
C ALA A 163 9.48 -18.11 -15.29
#